data_AF-A0A369SYN1-F1
#
_entry.id   AF-A0A369SYN1-F1
#
_cell.length_a   1.000
_cell.length_b   1.000
_cell.length_c   1.000
_cell.angle_alpha   90.00
_cell.angle_beta   90.00
_cell.angle_gamma   90.00
#
_symmetry.space_group_name_H-M   'P 1'
#
loop_
_entity.id
_entity.type
_entity.pdbx_description
1 polymer ?
#
loop_
_entity_poly.entity_id
_entity_poly.type
_entity_poly.pdbx_seq_one_letter_code
_entity_poly.pdbx_strand_id
1 'polypeptide(L)'
;MVKEEFEEDFPTVYISCKTRKGSRRLREVIKDNINKEKERNYVSIIGYPNTGKSSIINVLVGKRKVGVSPIPGFTKGTQIVRLSRKIYLYDTPGIVFPKREEIMVLLGSLEPSKAKNPIRDATFLLNKIQKEAVLEAYNLEDFKDIEDLFYKLRDKFNIKQKNWMDVVARRIISDWIRGKIKGYWL
;
A
#
# COMPACT_ATOMS: atom_id res chain seq x y z
N MET A 1 -4.08 7.58 -18.08
CA MET A 1 -5.19 7.94 -17.19
C MET A 1 -4.68 8.49 -15.86
N VAL A 2 -4.39 7.69 -14.81
CA VAL A 2 -4.07 8.25 -13.47
C VAL A 2 -2.86 9.20 -13.45
N LYS A 3 -1.76 8.88 -14.15
CA LYS A 3 -0.61 9.79 -14.18
C LYS A 3 -0.92 11.10 -14.91
N GLU A 4 -1.64 11.03 -16.02
CA GLU A 4 -1.95 12.23 -16.83
C GLU A 4 -2.77 13.22 -16.00
N GLU A 5 -3.76 12.72 -15.25
CA GLU A 5 -4.59 13.51 -14.35
C GLU A 5 -3.77 14.24 -13.27
N PHE A 6 -2.82 13.57 -12.62
CA PHE A 6 -1.99 14.22 -11.60
C PHE A 6 -0.87 15.10 -12.17
N GLU A 7 -0.41 14.84 -13.39
CA GLU A 7 0.67 15.62 -14.01
C GLU A 7 0.22 17.04 -14.41
N GLU A 8 -1.09 17.29 -14.52
CA GLU A 8 -1.65 18.63 -14.74
C GLU A 8 -1.27 19.58 -13.60
N ASP A 9 -1.34 19.11 -12.35
CA ASP A 9 -1.10 19.92 -11.17
C ASP A 9 0.33 19.77 -10.61
N PHE A 10 0.91 18.56 -10.67
CA PHE A 10 2.17 18.24 -10.00
C PHE A 10 3.07 17.28 -10.80
N PRO A 11 4.41 17.45 -10.75
CA PRO A 11 5.33 16.48 -11.35
C PRO A 11 5.09 15.05 -10.84
N THR A 12 4.73 14.14 -11.75
CA THR A 12 4.27 12.80 -11.37
C THR A 12 5.24 11.71 -11.87
N VAL A 13 5.69 10.84 -10.96
CA VAL A 13 6.71 9.82 -11.25
C VAL A 13 6.21 8.43 -10.86
N TYR A 14 6.10 7.54 -11.86
CA TYR A 14 5.92 6.12 -11.59
C TYR A 14 7.20 5.53 -10.99
N ILE A 15 7.08 4.99 -9.77
CA ILE A 15 8.21 4.38 -9.05
C ILE A 15 7.96 2.90 -8.75
N SER A 16 9.00 2.09 -8.93
CA SER A 16 9.03 0.72 -8.40
C SER A 16 10.25 0.57 -7.51
N CYS A 17 10.02 0.35 -6.21
CA CYS A 17 11.12 0.18 -5.26
C CYS A 17 11.87 -1.15 -5.45
N LYS A 18 11.20 -2.16 -6.02
CA LYS A 18 11.79 -3.48 -6.30
C LYS A 18 12.79 -3.43 -7.46
N THR A 19 12.40 -2.82 -8.58
CA THR A 19 13.24 -2.70 -9.78
C THR A 19 14.02 -1.39 -9.85
N ARG A 20 13.80 -0.49 -8.89
CA ARG A 20 14.35 0.89 -8.84
C ARG A 20 13.90 1.76 -10.03
N LYS A 21 12.91 1.34 -10.82
CA LYS A 21 12.34 2.13 -11.92
C LYS A 21 11.83 3.47 -11.39
N GLY A 22 12.10 4.54 -12.14
CA GLY A 22 11.68 5.90 -11.81
C GLY A 22 12.51 6.60 -10.73
N SER A 23 13.40 5.89 -10.01
CA SER A 23 14.19 6.48 -8.92
C SER A 23 15.11 7.62 -9.35
N ARG A 24 15.71 7.52 -10.55
CA ARG A 24 16.52 8.60 -11.14
C ARG A 24 15.66 9.83 -11.42
N ARG A 25 14.53 9.64 -12.10
CA ARG A 25 13.58 10.73 -12.42
C ARG A 25 13.08 11.40 -11.15
N LEU A 26 12.74 10.65 -10.10
CA LEU A 26 12.34 11.21 -8.81
C LEU A 26 13.45 12.06 -8.18
N ARG A 27 14.72 11.63 -8.27
CA ARG A 27 15.85 12.46 -7.79
C ARG A 27 16.01 13.74 -8.59
N GLU A 28 15.80 13.71 -9.90
CA GLU A 28 15.85 14.88 -10.77
C GLU A 28 14.74 15.86 -10.40
N VAL A 29 13.49 15.40 -10.32
CA VAL A 29 12.34 16.21 -9.87
C VAL A 29 12.60 16.85 -8.50
N ILE A 30 13.12 16.11 -7.53
CA ILE A 30 13.48 16.69 -6.22
C ILE A 30 14.53 17.80 -6.38
N LYS A 31 15.59 17.57 -7.15
CA LYS A 31 16.66 18.56 -7.36
C LYS A 31 16.19 19.82 -8.09
N ASP A 32 15.23 19.68 -8.99
CA ASP A 32 14.68 20.79 -9.76
C ASP A 32 13.75 21.67 -8.90
N ASN A 33 13.20 21.11 -7.82
CA ASN A 33 12.23 21.79 -6.94
C ASN A 33 12.80 22.23 -5.58
N ILE A 34 14.11 22.09 -5.33
CA ILE A 34 14.74 22.64 -4.11
C ILE A 34 15.21 24.09 -4.31
N ASN A 35 15.30 24.84 -3.21
CA ASN A 35 15.99 26.13 -3.20
C ASN A 35 17.51 25.89 -3.19
N LYS A 36 18.19 26.20 -4.29
CA LYS A 36 19.63 25.95 -4.49
C LYS A 36 20.52 26.86 -3.63
N GLU A 37 20.02 28.02 -3.21
CA GLU A 37 20.74 28.99 -2.36
C GLU A 37 20.82 28.50 -0.92
N LYS A 38 19.79 27.78 -0.43
CA LYS A 38 19.80 27.19 0.91
C LYS A 38 20.91 26.15 1.06
N GLU A 39 21.59 26.18 2.21
CA GLU A 39 22.57 25.15 2.58
C GLU A 39 21.93 23.78 2.82
N ARG A 40 20.70 23.77 3.34
CA ARG A 40 19.93 22.57 3.64
C ARG A 40 18.49 22.73 3.15
N ASN A 41 18.05 21.74 2.38
CA ASN A 41 16.68 21.56 1.93
C ASN A 41 16.14 20.28 2.56
N TYR A 42 14.98 20.39 3.19
CA TYR A 42 14.30 19.26 3.80
C TYR A 42 13.08 18.89 2.95
N VAL A 43 12.97 17.61 2.62
CA VAL A 43 11.90 17.05 1.77
C VAL A 43 11.19 15.97 2.58
N SER A 44 9.91 16.16 2.83
CA SER A 44 9.09 15.18 3.55
C SER A 44 8.42 14.23 2.57
N ILE A 45 8.46 12.92 2.88
CA ILE A 45 7.70 11.91 2.14
C ILE A 45 6.45 11.59 2.95
N ILE A 46 5.30 12.06 2.49
CA ILE A 46 4.00 11.92 3.15
C ILE A 46 3.08 10.96 2.39
N GLY A 47 2.08 10.41 3.08
CA GLY A 47 1.08 9.53 2.48
C GLY A 47 0.53 8.49 3.48
N TYR A 48 -0.47 7.73 3.04
CA TYR A 48 -1.10 6.68 3.85
C TYR A 48 -0.07 5.66 4.36
N PRO A 49 -0.35 4.96 5.48
CA PRO A 49 0.41 3.78 5.88
C PRO A 49 0.61 2.79 4.72
N ASN A 50 1.72 2.05 4.74
CA ASN A 50 2.04 1.00 3.75
C ASN A 50 2.16 1.40 2.26
N THR A 51 2.05 2.68 1.91
CA THR A 51 2.31 3.21 0.55
C THR A 51 3.78 3.15 0.09
N GLY A 52 4.69 2.65 0.93
CA GLY A 52 6.10 2.48 0.56
C GLY A 52 7.01 3.68 0.81
N LYS A 53 6.61 4.68 1.60
CA LYS A 53 7.40 5.88 1.97
C LYS A 53 8.86 5.56 2.34
N SER A 54 9.07 4.75 3.37
CA SER A 54 10.40 4.32 3.83
C SER A 54 11.17 3.50 2.77
N SER A 55 10.45 2.76 1.92
CA SER A 55 11.08 2.05 0.78
C SER A 55 11.59 3.03 -0.28
N ILE A 56 10.84 4.10 -0.58
CA ILE A 56 11.27 5.16 -1.49
C ILE A 56 12.54 5.83 -0.95
N ILE A 57 12.61 6.10 0.36
CA ILE A 57 13.82 6.66 0.99
C ILE A 57 15.03 5.74 0.77
N ASN A 58 14.91 4.45 1.06
CA ASN A 58 16.00 3.49 0.85
C ASN A 58 16.45 3.44 -0.62
N VAL A 59 15.51 3.50 -1.57
CA VAL A 59 15.81 3.52 -3.00
C VAL A 59 16.53 4.81 -3.40
N LEU A 60 16.04 5.97 -2.93
CA LEU A 60 16.66 7.27 -3.17
C LEU A 60 18.06 7.35 -2.56
N VAL A 61 18.28 6.81 -1.38
CA VAL A 61 19.61 6.76 -0.74
C VAL A 61 20.53 5.72 -1.41
N GLY A 62 19.97 4.68 -2.01
CA GLY A 62 20.73 3.60 -2.66
C GLY A 62 21.17 2.48 -1.73
N LYS A 63 20.82 2.54 -0.43
CA LYS A 63 21.07 1.49 0.56
C LYS A 63 19.95 1.46 1.60
N ARG A 64 19.82 0.33 2.30
CA ARG A 64 18.86 0.17 3.41
C ARG A 64 19.33 1.00 4.61
N LYS A 65 18.69 2.14 4.83
CA LYS A 65 18.98 3.09 5.92
C LYS A 65 17.81 3.25 6.89
N VAL A 66 16.58 3.01 6.43
CA VAL A 66 15.38 2.99 7.26
C VAL A 66 14.76 1.59 7.23
N GLY A 67 14.18 1.18 8.36
CA GLY A 67 13.45 -0.09 8.42
C GLY A 67 12.18 -0.05 7.57
N VAL A 68 11.74 -1.20 7.09
CA VAL A 68 10.51 -1.35 6.32
C VAL A 68 9.77 -2.58 6.81
N SER A 69 8.44 -2.51 6.87
CA SER A 69 7.56 -3.62 7.23
C SER A 69 6.24 -3.49 6.49
N PRO A 70 5.59 -4.61 6.10
CA PRO A 70 4.23 -4.59 5.59
C PRO A 70 3.18 -4.34 6.69
N ILE A 71 3.58 -4.34 7.97
CA ILE A 71 2.69 -4.09 9.10
C ILE A 71 2.48 -2.57 9.23
N PRO A 72 1.22 -2.09 9.27
CA PRO A 72 0.93 -0.68 9.48
C PRO A 72 1.54 -0.15 10.79
N GLY A 73 1.94 1.12 10.81
CA GLY A 73 2.48 1.76 12.02
C GLY A 73 3.93 1.40 12.36
N PHE A 74 4.68 0.83 11.41
CA PHE A 74 6.11 0.52 11.62
C PHE A 74 6.96 1.77 11.85
N THR A 75 6.74 2.82 11.05
CA THR A 75 7.37 4.14 11.27
C THR A 75 6.57 4.90 12.32
N LYS A 76 7.02 4.85 13.58
CA LYS A 76 6.34 5.47 14.73
C LYS A 76 6.70 6.94 14.98
N GLY A 77 7.86 7.38 14.48
CA GLY A 77 8.34 8.75 14.67
C GLY A 77 9.01 9.27 13.40
N THR A 78 9.22 10.59 13.36
CA THR A 78 9.87 11.25 12.24
C THR A 78 11.39 11.12 12.36
N GLN A 79 12.06 10.70 11.30
CA GLN A 79 13.53 10.60 11.25
C GLN A 79 14.12 11.30 10.01
N ILE A 80 15.34 11.84 10.16
CA ILE A 80 16.02 12.58 9.10
C ILE A 80 17.07 11.70 8.41
N VAL A 81 17.03 11.66 7.09
CA VAL A 81 17.93 10.89 6.25
C VAL A 81 18.58 11.78 5.21
N ARG A 82 19.90 11.99 5.31
CA ARG A 82 20.66 12.72 4.29
C ARG A 82 20.65 11.97 2.95
N LEU A 83 20.19 12.64 1.88
CA LEU A 83 20.20 12.15 0.49
C LEU A 83 21.43 12.68 -0.29
N SER A 84 21.77 13.96 -0.12
CA SER A 84 22.93 14.59 -0.75
C SER A 84 23.53 15.67 0.16
N ARG A 85 24.54 16.42 -0.33
CA ARG A 85 25.18 17.48 0.48
C ARG A 85 24.16 18.48 1.03
N LYS A 86 23.19 18.90 0.20
CA LYS A 86 22.18 19.92 0.51
C LYS A 86 20.76 19.37 0.73
N ILE A 87 20.51 18.06 0.56
CA ILE A 87 19.14 17.49 0.61
C ILE A 87 19.02 16.46 1.73
N TYR A 88 18.00 16.64 2.55
CA TYR A 88 17.63 15.79 3.67
C TYR A 88 16.18 15.33 3.50
N LEU A 89 15.92 14.05 3.73
CA LEU A 89 14.60 13.43 3.64
C LEU A 89 14.04 13.23 5.04
N TYR A 90 12.79 13.61 5.27
CA TYR A 90 12.03 13.16 6.43
C TYR A 90 11.29 11.86 6.09
N ASP A 91 11.57 10.80 6.86
CA ASP A 91 10.66 9.64 6.94
C ASP A 91 9.63 9.95 8.01
N THR A 92 8.36 10.07 7.62
CA THR A 92 7.27 10.38 8.54
C THR A 92 6.36 9.16 8.73
N PRO A 93 5.67 9.05 9.88
CA PRO A 93 4.58 8.10 10.03
C PRO A 93 3.54 8.25 8.89
N GLY A 94 2.81 7.17 8.63
CA GLY A 94 1.68 7.24 7.70
C GLY A 94 0.57 8.12 8.27
N ILE A 95 0.03 9.01 7.44
CA ILE A 95 -1.10 9.87 7.84
C ILE A 95 -2.39 9.14 7.49
N VAL A 96 -3.31 9.07 8.45
CA VAL A 96 -4.64 8.48 8.28
C VAL A 96 -5.66 9.57 8.56
N PHE A 97 -6.41 9.97 7.53
CA PHE A 97 -7.58 10.81 7.73
C PHE A 97 -8.75 9.94 8.19
N PRO A 98 -9.62 10.42 9.12
CA PRO A 98 -10.78 9.65 9.55
C PRO A 98 -11.67 9.38 8.35
N LYS A 99 -11.61 8.14 7.86
CA LYS A 99 -12.49 7.57 6.84
C LYS A 99 -13.38 6.53 7.51
N ARG A 100 -14.35 6.00 6.74
CA ARG A 100 -15.09 4.81 7.12
C ARG A 100 -14.12 3.66 7.45
N GLU A 101 -14.39 2.92 8.52
CA GLU A 101 -13.48 1.89 9.07
C GLU A 101 -13.12 0.81 8.04
N GLU A 102 -14.08 0.43 7.18
CA GLU A 102 -13.88 -0.53 6.09
C GLU A 102 -12.75 -0.07 5.16
N ILE A 103 -12.76 1.20 4.79
CA ILE A 103 -11.77 1.79 3.86
C ILE A 103 -10.39 1.82 4.53
N MET A 104 -10.31 2.08 5.84
CA MET A 104 -9.03 2.12 6.55
C MET A 104 -8.33 0.76 6.56
N VAL A 105 -9.08 -0.33 6.75
CA VAL A 105 -8.55 -1.69 6.67
C VAL A 105 -8.06 -1.98 5.25
N LEU A 106 -8.87 -1.68 4.23
CA LEU A 106 -8.54 -1.97 2.83
C LEU A 106 -7.36 -1.16 2.28
N LEU A 107 -7.12 0.05 2.82
CA LEU A 107 -5.93 0.86 2.52
C LEU A 107 -4.68 0.39 3.28
N GLY A 108 -4.76 -0.69 4.07
CA GLY A 108 -3.66 -1.17 4.90
C GLY A 108 -3.28 -0.17 5.99
N SER A 109 -4.20 0.67 6.45
CA SER A 109 -4.00 1.59 7.57
C SER A 109 -4.33 0.94 8.92
N LEU A 110 -5.15 -0.12 8.90
CA LEU A 110 -5.46 -0.98 10.05
C LEU A 110 -5.09 -2.42 9.70
N GLU A 111 -4.55 -3.16 10.68
CA GLU A 111 -4.27 -4.59 10.48
C GLU A 111 -5.56 -5.38 10.25
N PRO A 112 -5.59 -6.35 9.33
CA PRO A 112 -6.77 -7.18 9.09
C PRO A 112 -7.27 -7.91 10.34
N SER A 113 -6.39 -8.22 11.30
CA SER A 113 -6.72 -8.82 12.60
C SER A 113 -7.56 -7.91 13.50
N LYS A 114 -7.50 -6.59 13.30
CA LYS A 114 -8.20 -5.57 14.10
C LYS A 114 -9.51 -5.09 13.45
N ALA A 115 -9.83 -5.58 12.25
CA ALA A 115 -11.10 -5.29 11.59
C ALA A 115 -12.27 -5.78 12.46
N LYS A 116 -13.22 -4.89 12.77
CA LYS A 116 -14.42 -5.23 13.55
C LYS A 116 -15.40 -6.08 12.76
N ASN A 117 -15.56 -5.82 11.46
CA ASN A 117 -16.52 -6.50 10.59
C ASN A 117 -15.83 -7.04 9.32
N PRO A 118 -14.91 -8.02 9.46
CA PRO A 118 -14.07 -8.45 8.35
C PRO A 118 -14.86 -8.97 7.15
N ILE A 119 -16.00 -9.66 7.38
CA ILE A 119 -16.88 -10.16 6.31
C ILE A 119 -17.43 -8.99 5.48
N ARG A 120 -17.90 -7.92 6.14
CA ARG A 120 -18.40 -6.71 5.46
C ARG A 120 -17.29 -6.03 4.67
N ASP A 121 -16.11 -5.88 5.26
CA ASP A 121 -14.96 -5.22 4.64
C ASP A 121 -14.48 -5.99 3.39
N ALA A 122 -14.37 -7.32 3.50
CA ALA A 122 -14.02 -8.19 2.37
C ALA A 122 -15.09 -8.18 1.28
N THR A 123 -16.37 -8.25 1.65
CA THR A 123 -17.49 -8.18 0.70
C THR A 123 -17.50 -6.85 -0.04
N PHE A 124 -17.28 -5.75 0.66
CA PHE A 124 -17.19 -4.42 0.07
C PHE A 124 -16.02 -4.32 -0.93
N LEU A 125 -14.85 -4.86 -0.58
CA LEU A 125 -13.72 -4.96 -1.50
C LEU A 125 -14.08 -5.78 -2.75
N LEU A 126 -14.61 -6.98 -2.57
CA LEU A 126 -14.91 -7.92 -3.65
C LEU A 126 -15.93 -7.36 -4.65
N ASN A 127 -16.90 -6.59 -4.18
CA ASN A 127 -17.87 -5.89 -5.03
C ASN A 127 -17.26 -4.72 -5.83
N LYS A 128 -16.03 -4.32 -5.51
CA LYS A 128 -15.37 -3.13 -6.07
C LYS A 128 -14.19 -3.44 -6.99
N ILE A 129 -13.75 -4.70 -7.02
CA ILE A 129 -12.64 -5.15 -7.83
C ILE A 129 -13.11 -6.13 -8.90
N GLN A 130 -12.27 -6.35 -9.91
CA GLN A 130 -12.54 -7.27 -11.00
C GLN A 130 -12.56 -8.72 -10.49
N LYS A 131 -13.57 -9.49 -10.91
CA LYS A 131 -13.71 -10.91 -10.55
C LYS A 131 -12.50 -11.72 -11.00
N GLU A 132 -11.97 -11.41 -12.18
CA GLU A 132 -10.82 -12.06 -12.81
C GLU A 132 -9.56 -11.96 -11.93
N ALA A 133 -9.36 -10.82 -11.27
CA ALA A 133 -8.23 -10.63 -10.36
C ALA A 133 -8.29 -11.56 -9.15
N VAL A 134 -9.50 -11.86 -8.66
CA VAL A 134 -9.73 -12.79 -7.55
C VAL A 134 -9.50 -14.24 -8.01
N LEU A 135 -10.03 -14.60 -9.19
CA LEU A 135 -9.83 -15.92 -9.78
C LEU A 135 -8.36 -16.24 -10.02
N GLU A 136 -7.60 -15.32 -10.63
CA GLU A 136 -6.14 -15.48 -10.85
C GLU A 136 -5.41 -15.63 -9.51
N ALA A 137 -5.68 -14.73 -8.55
CA ALA A 137 -4.98 -14.71 -7.26
C ALA A 137 -5.17 -15.99 -6.44
N TYR A 138 -6.31 -16.66 -6.61
CA TYR A 138 -6.64 -17.88 -5.90
C TYR A 138 -6.57 -19.13 -6.76
N ASN A 139 -6.18 -19.05 -8.03
CA ASN A 139 -6.21 -20.18 -8.98
C ASN A 139 -7.56 -20.92 -8.89
N LEU A 140 -8.64 -20.19 -9.16
CA LEU A 140 -10.01 -20.69 -9.21
C LEU A 140 -10.52 -20.58 -10.64
N GLU A 141 -11.29 -21.58 -11.09
CA GLU A 141 -11.92 -21.55 -12.41
C GLU A 141 -13.05 -20.51 -12.46
N ASP A 142 -13.95 -20.55 -11.46
CA ASP A 142 -15.05 -19.60 -11.32
C ASP A 142 -15.60 -19.59 -9.87
N PHE A 143 -16.47 -18.62 -9.54
CA PHE A 143 -17.37 -18.65 -8.38
C PHE A 143 -18.70 -17.95 -8.69
N LYS A 144 -19.80 -18.48 -8.16
CA LYS A 144 -21.17 -17.98 -8.43
C LYS A 144 -21.42 -16.62 -7.81
N ASP A 145 -21.09 -16.50 -6.53
CA ASP A 145 -21.25 -15.31 -5.71
C ASP A 145 -20.17 -15.25 -4.62
N ILE A 146 -20.21 -14.22 -3.77
CA ILE A 146 -19.23 -14.02 -2.70
C ILE A 146 -19.30 -15.15 -1.67
N GLU A 147 -20.48 -15.74 -1.43
CA GLU A 147 -20.62 -16.84 -0.48
C GLU A 147 -19.95 -18.11 -1.01
N ASP A 148 -20.18 -18.47 -2.28
CA ASP A 148 -19.49 -19.56 -2.97
C ASP A 148 -17.96 -19.37 -2.95
N LEU A 149 -17.48 -18.15 -3.21
CA LEU A 149 -16.06 -17.83 -3.07
C LEU A 149 -15.55 -18.13 -1.65
N PHE A 150 -16.29 -17.73 -0.62
CA PHE A 150 -15.88 -17.95 0.78
C PHE A 150 -15.77 -19.44 1.10
N TYR A 151 -16.72 -20.27 0.64
CA TYR A 151 -16.67 -21.72 0.80
C TYR A 151 -15.48 -22.33 0.03
N LYS A 152 -15.27 -21.96 -1.23
CA LYS A 152 -14.12 -22.43 -2.02
C LYS A 152 -12.79 -22.10 -1.35
N LEU A 153 -12.65 -20.90 -0.79
CA LEU A 153 -11.43 -20.50 -0.09
C LEU A 153 -11.27 -21.19 1.26
N ARG A 154 -12.37 -21.42 2.00
CA ARG A 154 -12.35 -22.23 3.23
C ARG A 154 -11.75 -23.61 2.96
N ASP A 155 -12.26 -24.30 1.93
CA ASP A 155 -11.82 -25.65 1.59
C ASP A 155 -10.39 -25.65 1.05
N LYS A 156 -10.07 -24.73 0.14
CA LYS A 156 -8.72 -24.57 -0.43
C LYS A 156 -7.65 -24.34 0.64
N PHE A 157 -7.98 -23.62 1.72
CA PHE A 157 -7.06 -23.33 2.82
C PHE A 157 -7.25 -24.25 4.04
N ASN A 158 -8.10 -25.28 3.94
CA ASN A 158 -8.37 -26.24 5.00
C ASN A 158 -8.72 -25.56 6.34
N ILE A 159 -9.58 -24.54 6.29
CA ILE A 159 -9.99 -23.74 7.45
C ILE A 159 -11.07 -24.51 8.22
N LYS A 160 -10.75 -24.94 9.44
CA LYS A 160 -11.61 -25.79 10.29
C LYS A 160 -12.20 -25.05 11.50
N GLN A 161 -11.83 -23.79 11.72
CA GLN A 161 -12.30 -23.02 12.88
C GLN A 161 -13.81 -22.74 12.78
N LYS A 162 -14.51 -22.63 13.92
CA LYS A 162 -15.95 -22.32 13.94
C LYS A 162 -16.28 -20.97 13.29
N ASN A 163 -15.40 -19.98 13.45
CA ASN A 163 -15.49 -18.66 12.83
C ASN A 163 -14.80 -18.58 11.46
N TRP A 164 -14.86 -19.64 10.66
CA TRP A 164 -14.13 -19.75 9.39
C TRP A 164 -14.40 -18.59 8.42
N MET A 165 -15.61 -18.02 8.40
CA MET A 165 -15.93 -16.88 7.52
C MET A 165 -15.10 -15.64 7.85
N ASP A 166 -14.91 -15.34 9.12
CA ASP A 166 -14.03 -14.26 9.59
C ASP A 166 -12.58 -14.53 9.19
N VAL A 167 -12.13 -15.78 9.33
CA VAL A 167 -10.76 -16.18 8.96
C VAL A 167 -10.53 -16.00 7.46
N VAL A 168 -11.47 -16.45 6.62
CA VAL A 168 -11.44 -16.27 5.17
C VAL A 168 -11.44 -14.78 4.81
N ALA A 169 -12.35 -14.00 5.39
CA ALA A 169 -12.47 -12.57 5.10
C ALA A 169 -11.18 -11.79 5.44
N ARG A 170 -10.61 -12.02 6.64
CA ARG A 170 -9.31 -11.41 7.03
C ARG A 170 -8.17 -11.84 6.12
N ARG A 171 -8.21 -13.07 5.61
CA ARG A 171 -7.23 -13.57 4.64
C ARG A 171 -7.35 -12.87 3.28
N ILE A 172 -8.57 -12.68 2.78
CA ILE A 172 -8.82 -11.92 1.54
C ILE A 172 -8.27 -10.50 1.67
N ILE A 173 -8.61 -9.82 2.76
CA ILE A 173 -8.12 -8.46 3.05
C ILE A 173 -6.58 -8.43 3.13
N SER A 174 -5.97 -9.40 3.80
CA SER A 174 -4.50 -9.50 3.90
C SER A 174 -3.85 -9.74 2.53
N ASP A 175 -4.42 -10.62 1.72
CA ASP A 175 -3.96 -10.94 0.37
C ASP A 175 -4.10 -9.72 -0.57
N TRP A 176 -5.16 -8.93 -0.41
CA TRP A 176 -5.33 -7.64 -1.08
C TRP A 176 -4.23 -6.64 -0.70
N ILE A 177 -4.03 -6.37 0.60
CA ILE A 177 -3.02 -5.42 1.09
C ILE A 177 -1.60 -5.82 0.66
N ARG A 178 -1.32 -7.13 0.57
CA ARG A 178 -0.02 -7.67 0.13
C ARG A 178 0.15 -7.67 -1.39
N GLY A 179 -0.88 -7.26 -2.15
CA GLY A 179 -0.85 -7.21 -3.61
C GLY A 179 -0.89 -8.59 -4.29
N LYS A 180 -1.38 -9.62 -3.60
CA LYS A 180 -1.61 -10.94 -4.21
C LYS A 180 -2.80 -10.88 -5.18
N ILE A 181 -3.85 -10.16 -4.79
CA ILE A 181 -4.99 -9.86 -5.66
C ILE A 181 -4.62 -8.64 -6.51
N LYS A 182 -4.35 -8.85 -7.81
CA LYS A 182 -3.92 -7.79 -8.73
C LYS A 182 -5.13 -7.06 -9.36
N GLY A 183 -6.04 -6.58 -8.53
CA GLY A 183 -7.20 -5.80 -8.95
C GLY A 183 -6.97 -4.30 -8.79
N TYR A 184 -7.84 -3.51 -9.41
CA TYR A 184 -7.98 -2.08 -9.14
C TYR A 184 -9.42 -1.78 -8.76
N TRP A 185 -9.59 -0.84 -7.82
CA TRP A 185 -10.90 -0.46 -7.33
C TRP A 185 -11.59 0.45 -8.36
N LEU A 186 -12.79 0.06 -8.79
CA LEU A 186 -13.69 0.83 -9.68
C LEU A 186 -14.62 1.80 -8.92
#